data_AF-A0A2U2J3J8-F1
#
_entry.id   AF-A0A2U2J3J8-F1
#
_cell.length_a   1.000
_cell.length_b   1.000
_cell.length_c   1.000
_cell.angle_alpha   90.00
_cell.angle_beta   90.00
_cell.angle_gamma   90.00
#
_symmetry.space_group_name_H-M   'P 1'
#
loop_
_entity.id
_entity.type
_entity.pdbx_description
1 polymer ?
#
loop_
_entity_poly.entity_id
_entity_poly.type
_entity_poly.pdbx_seq_one_letter_code
_entity_poly.pdbx_strand_id
1 'polypeptide(L)'
;MRRKEDPMIRTMLPLALLLAAGPALAQEEGHKLTAALTGAAERPGPGDADGAGTAALQVNPGEARVCYTLKVSGIETATAAHIHKARSNESGPPVATLEAPADGASEGCASVTAELAKALIQTPAGFYVNVHNADFPAGAIRGQLGK
;
A
#
# COMPACT_ATOMS: atom_id res chain seq x y z
N MET A 1 44.52 -32.24 66.62
CA MET A 1 43.19 -31.83 66.11
C MET A 1 43.37 -30.60 65.22
N ARG A 2 42.82 -30.66 64.00
CA ARG A 2 42.57 -29.59 63.00
C ARG A 2 43.74 -28.98 62.23
N ARG A 3 43.75 -29.34 60.93
CA ARG A 3 44.33 -28.61 59.80
C ARG A 3 43.73 -27.19 59.72
N LYS A 4 44.51 -26.24 59.20
CA LYS A 4 43.95 -25.07 58.50
C LYS A 4 44.60 -25.01 57.13
N GLU A 5 43.74 -25.04 56.12
CA GLU A 5 44.07 -25.11 54.71
C GLU A 5 44.01 -23.71 54.11
N ASP A 6 44.94 -23.41 53.20
CA ASP A 6 45.02 -22.16 52.46
C ASP A 6 43.98 -22.16 51.31
N PRO A 7 43.15 -21.12 51.14
CA PRO A 7 42.32 -21.01 49.96
C PRO A 7 43.07 -20.30 48.82
N MET A 8 43.27 -21.06 47.74
CA MET A 8 43.66 -20.61 46.41
C MET A 8 42.79 -19.45 45.91
N ILE A 9 43.44 -18.35 45.51
CA ILE A 9 42.82 -17.28 44.71
C ILE A 9 42.81 -17.74 43.25
N ARG A 10 41.63 -18.10 42.75
CA ARG A 10 41.37 -18.45 41.34
C ARG A 10 41.14 -17.17 40.53
N THR A 11 42.09 -16.85 39.66
CA THR A 11 41.97 -15.79 38.66
C THR A 11 40.93 -16.19 37.60
N MET A 12 39.78 -15.49 37.56
CA MET A 12 38.80 -15.63 36.49
C MET A 12 39.17 -14.71 35.31
N LEU A 13 39.29 -15.29 34.12
CA LEU A 13 39.51 -14.59 32.85
C LEU A 13 38.13 -14.23 32.24
N PRO A 14 37.86 -12.98 31.83
CA PRO A 14 36.56 -12.63 31.27
C PRO A 14 36.45 -13.09 29.81
N LEU A 15 35.37 -13.80 29.49
CA LEU A 15 34.97 -14.17 28.15
C LEU A 15 34.31 -12.95 27.48
N ALA A 16 34.98 -12.37 26.49
CA ALA A 16 34.43 -11.26 25.70
C ALA A 16 33.32 -11.79 24.77
N LEU A 17 32.09 -11.34 25.00
CA LEU A 17 30.94 -11.60 24.13
C LEU A 17 30.97 -10.59 22.97
N LEU A 18 31.40 -11.02 21.79
CA LEU A 18 31.23 -10.25 20.56
C LEU A 18 29.74 -10.26 20.17
N LEU A 19 29.04 -9.13 20.34
CA LEU A 19 27.77 -8.90 19.66
C LEU A 19 28.04 -8.60 18.18
N ALA A 20 27.77 -9.56 17.30
CA ALA A 20 27.69 -9.30 15.86
C ALA A 20 26.40 -8.52 15.58
N ALA A 21 26.51 -7.20 15.41
CA ALA A 21 25.44 -6.39 14.83
C ALA A 21 25.35 -6.72 13.33
N GLY A 22 24.44 -7.62 12.97
CA GLY A 22 24.09 -7.83 11.56
C GLY A 22 23.47 -6.55 10.97
N PRO A 23 23.64 -6.28 9.65
CA PRO A 23 23.00 -5.14 9.04
C PRO A 23 21.48 -5.32 9.13
N ALA A 24 20.80 -4.38 9.78
CA ALA A 24 19.36 -4.24 9.64
C ALA A 24 19.11 -3.90 8.17
N LEU A 25 18.46 -4.80 7.43
CA LEU A 25 17.96 -4.47 6.11
C LEU A 25 16.94 -3.34 6.31
N ALA A 26 17.29 -2.14 5.87
CA ALA A 26 16.33 -1.06 5.76
C ALA A 26 15.23 -1.54 4.81
N GLN A 27 14.03 -1.75 5.34
CA GLN A 27 12.84 -1.85 4.50
C GLN A 27 12.78 -0.52 3.77
N GLU A 28 13.05 -0.51 2.46
CA GLU A 28 12.84 0.69 1.64
C GLU A 28 11.38 1.11 1.84
N GLU A 29 11.17 2.18 2.61
CA GLU A 29 9.87 2.82 2.74
C GLU A 29 9.39 3.12 1.32
N GLY A 30 8.36 2.43 0.85
CA GLY A 30 7.93 2.58 -0.53
C GLY A 30 7.58 4.03 -0.88
N HIS A 31 7.18 4.22 -2.12
CA HIS A 31 6.73 5.53 -2.58
C HIS A 31 5.24 5.71 -2.28
N LYS A 32 4.91 6.78 -1.55
CA LYS A 32 3.54 7.14 -1.22
C LYS A 32 2.88 7.83 -2.40
N LEU A 33 1.67 7.38 -2.74
CA LEU A 33 0.78 8.03 -3.71
C LEU A 33 -0.60 8.16 -3.09
N THR A 34 -1.36 9.17 -3.49
CA THR A 34 -2.72 9.39 -3.00
C THR A 34 -3.68 9.78 -4.13
N ALA A 35 -4.98 9.59 -3.88
CA ALA A 35 -6.05 10.10 -4.74
C ALA A 35 -7.26 10.48 -3.89
N ALA A 36 -7.91 11.59 -4.25
CA ALA A 36 -9.28 11.89 -3.82
C ALA A 36 -10.24 11.38 -4.91
N LEU A 37 -11.25 10.62 -4.51
CA LEU A 37 -12.18 9.95 -5.41
C LEU A 37 -13.54 10.66 -5.38
N THR A 38 -14.12 10.89 -6.55
CA THR A 38 -15.46 11.48 -6.71
C THR A 38 -16.15 10.85 -7.92
N GLY A 39 -17.48 10.82 -7.96
CA GLY A 39 -18.19 10.36 -9.17
C GLY A 39 -18.07 11.34 -10.34
N ALA A 40 -17.91 12.64 -10.08
CA ALA A 40 -17.68 13.64 -11.12
C ALA A 40 -16.36 13.43 -11.92
N ALA A 41 -15.38 12.75 -11.31
CA ALA A 41 -14.11 12.41 -11.95
C ALA A 41 -14.17 11.12 -12.80
N GLU A 42 -15.28 10.37 -12.74
CA GLU A 42 -15.42 9.12 -13.48
C GLU A 42 -15.48 9.33 -15.00
N ARG A 43 -14.91 8.41 -15.77
CA ARG A 43 -14.98 8.43 -17.24
C ARG A 43 -15.25 7.01 -17.78
N PRO A 44 -16.18 6.82 -18.74
CA PRO A 44 -17.23 7.76 -19.10
C PRO A 44 -18.08 8.06 -17.86
N GLY A 45 -18.41 9.33 -17.68
CA GLY A 45 -19.10 9.81 -16.47
C GLY A 45 -20.54 10.25 -16.77
N PRO A 46 -21.27 10.67 -15.73
CA PRO A 46 -20.83 10.73 -14.33
C PRO A 46 -20.87 9.35 -13.65
N GLY A 47 -20.05 9.20 -12.60
CA GLY A 47 -20.27 8.18 -11.58
C GLY A 47 -21.30 8.64 -10.56
N ASP A 48 -21.17 8.17 -9.32
CA ASP A 48 -22.11 8.45 -8.24
C ASP A 48 -21.99 9.89 -7.74
N ALA A 49 -23.11 10.62 -7.71
CA ALA A 49 -23.10 12.07 -7.56
C ALA A 49 -22.78 12.54 -6.13
N ASP A 50 -23.15 11.74 -5.13
CA ASP A 50 -22.85 11.92 -3.71
C ASP A 50 -21.63 11.12 -3.24
N GLY A 51 -21.10 10.25 -4.12
CA GLY A 51 -19.95 9.41 -3.85
C GLY A 51 -18.65 10.18 -3.63
N ALA A 52 -17.97 9.84 -2.53
CA ALA A 52 -16.66 10.36 -2.19
C ALA A 52 -15.74 9.24 -1.67
N GLY A 53 -14.42 9.44 -1.81
CA GLY A 53 -13.45 8.53 -1.22
C GLY A 53 -12.02 9.03 -1.25
N THR A 54 -11.13 8.25 -0.65
CA THR A 54 -9.67 8.47 -0.65
C THR A 54 -8.93 7.17 -0.85
N ALA A 55 -7.87 7.19 -1.66
CA ALA A 55 -6.90 6.10 -1.75
C ALA A 55 -5.54 6.59 -1.29
N ALA A 56 -4.87 5.81 -0.44
CA ALA A 56 -3.47 5.99 -0.07
C ALA A 56 -2.73 4.71 -0.43
N LEU A 57 -1.69 4.83 -1.27
CA LEU A 57 -0.91 3.73 -1.80
C LEU A 57 0.54 3.83 -1.33
N GLN A 58 1.13 2.69 -1.06
CA GLN A 58 2.51 2.48 -0.69
C GLN A 58 3.14 1.53 -1.73
N VAL A 59 3.84 2.10 -2.71
CA VAL A 59 4.40 1.36 -3.85
C VAL A 59 5.81 0.90 -3.54
N ASN A 60 6.05 -0.42 -3.58
CA ASN A 60 7.34 -1.05 -3.27
C ASN A 60 7.86 -1.81 -4.51
N PRO A 61 8.71 -1.19 -5.36
CA PRO A 61 9.24 -1.85 -6.55
C PRO A 61 10.12 -3.06 -6.24
N GLY A 62 10.88 -3.02 -5.13
CA GLY A 62 11.75 -4.12 -4.71
C GLY A 62 10.98 -5.39 -4.31
N GLU A 63 9.73 -5.23 -3.87
CA GLU A 63 8.82 -6.32 -3.49
C GLU A 63 7.76 -6.60 -4.57
N ALA A 64 7.78 -5.86 -5.68
CA ALA A 64 6.78 -5.92 -6.75
C ALA A 64 5.34 -5.87 -6.18
N ARG A 65 5.08 -4.94 -5.25
CA ARG A 65 3.78 -4.82 -4.59
C ARG A 65 3.34 -3.38 -4.36
N VAL A 66 2.03 -3.19 -4.24
CA VAL A 66 1.39 -1.95 -3.80
C VAL A 66 0.52 -2.26 -2.60
N CYS A 67 0.83 -1.69 -1.44
CA CYS A 67 -0.10 -1.72 -0.31
C CYS A 67 -0.99 -0.48 -0.34
N TYR A 68 -2.21 -0.60 0.15
CA TYR A 68 -3.18 0.46 0.04
C TYR A 68 -4.13 0.50 1.23
N THR A 69 -4.67 1.69 1.46
CA THR A 69 -5.89 1.91 2.22
C THR A 69 -6.86 2.68 1.32
N LEU A 70 -8.08 2.19 1.22
CA LEU A 70 -9.17 2.79 0.46
C LEU A 70 -10.32 3.07 1.42
N LYS A 71 -10.89 4.28 1.35
CA LYS A 71 -12.07 4.67 2.12
C LYS A 71 -13.09 5.28 1.19
N VAL A 72 -14.35 4.94 1.39
CA VAL A 72 -15.47 5.38 0.55
C VAL A 72 -16.68 5.73 1.40
N SER A 73 -17.51 6.63 0.91
CA SER A 73 -18.76 7.06 1.54
C SER A 73 -19.72 7.57 0.48
N GLY A 74 -21.04 7.46 0.73
CA GLY A 74 -22.05 7.94 -0.21
C GLY A 74 -22.08 7.16 -1.51
N ILE A 75 -21.79 5.86 -1.47
CA ILE A 75 -21.95 4.95 -2.60
C ILE A 75 -22.71 3.71 -2.14
N GLU A 76 -23.43 3.07 -3.05
CA GLU A 76 -23.96 1.72 -2.83
C GLU A 76 -22.84 0.68 -2.64
N THR A 77 -23.21 -0.52 -2.19
CA THR A 77 -22.27 -1.60 -1.87
C THR A 77 -21.24 -1.81 -2.97
N ALA A 78 -19.96 -1.61 -2.64
CA ALA A 78 -18.87 -1.75 -3.58
C ALA A 78 -18.73 -3.21 -4.04
N THR A 79 -18.54 -3.41 -5.34
CA THR A 79 -18.40 -4.74 -5.97
C THR A 79 -16.99 -5.00 -6.46
N ALA A 80 -16.22 -3.95 -6.76
CA ALA A 80 -14.83 -4.05 -7.20
C ALA A 80 -14.06 -2.75 -6.94
N ALA A 81 -12.74 -2.84 -6.84
CA ALA A 81 -11.84 -1.70 -6.82
C ALA A 81 -10.56 -2.01 -7.60
N HIS A 82 -10.05 -1.02 -8.34
CA HIS A 82 -8.94 -1.23 -9.25
C HIS A 82 -8.01 -0.02 -9.31
N ILE A 83 -6.74 -0.28 -9.63
CA ILE A 83 -5.85 0.71 -10.23
C ILE A 83 -5.95 0.55 -11.75
N HIS A 84 -6.14 1.64 -12.48
CA HIS A 84 -6.19 1.68 -13.94
C HIS A 84 -5.08 2.53 -14.52
N LYS A 85 -4.76 2.32 -15.80
CA LYS A 85 -3.78 3.12 -16.55
C LYS A 85 -4.46 3.98 -17.62
N ALA A 86 -4.70 5.25 -17.28
CA ALA A 86 -5.07 6.30 -18.23
C ALA A 86 -4.88 7.69 -17.61
N ARG A 87 -4.87 8.72 -18.46
CA ARG A 87 -4.94 10.12 -18.04
C ARG A 87 -6.34 10.46 -17.51
N SER A 88 -6.46 11.61 -16.85
CA SER A 88 -7.68 12.03 -16.16
C SER A 88 -8.91 12.17 -17.06
N ASN A 89 -8.73 12.44 -18.35
CA ASN A 89 -9.80 12.59 -19.32
C ASN A 89 -10.20 11.29 -20.05
N GLU A 90 -9.53 10.17 -19.75
CA GLU A 90 -9.68 8.89 -20.46
C GLU A 90 -9.95 7.74 -19.49
N SER A 91 -10.61 6.69 -19.98
CA SER A 91 -10.75 5.40 -19.29
C SER A 91 -9.68 4.44 -19.80
N GLY A 92 -9.11 3.65 -18.90
CA GLY A 92 -8.07 2.67 -19.25
C GLY A 92 -8.38 1.28 -18.71
N PRO A 93 -7.66 0.24 -19.16
CA PRO A 93 -7.79 -1.08 -18.56
C PRO A 93 -7.32 -1.09 -17.10
N PRO A 94 -7.87 -1.98 -16.25
CA PRO A 94 -7.34 -2.23 -14.93
C PRO A 94 -5.94 -2.84 -15.04
N VAL A 95 -5.04 -2.41 -14.16
CA VAL A 95 -3.65 -2.88 -14.07
C VAL A 95 -3.32 -3.51 -12.72
N ALA A 96 -4.17 -3.29 -11.71
CA ALA A 96 -4.13 -4.03 -10.44
C ALA A 96 -5.54 -4.12 -9.85
N THR A 97 -5.87 -5.28 -9.28
CA THR A 97 -7.11 -5.49 -8.51
C THR A 97 -6.86 -5.22 -7.04
N LEU A 98 -7.75 -4.45 -6.44
CA LEU A 98 -7.80 -4.16 -5.03
C LEU A 98 -9.03 -4.83 -4.43
N GLU A 99 -9.04 -4.98 -3.11
CA GLU A 99 -10.22 -5.43 -2.38
C GLU A 99 -11.28 -4.34 -2.41
N ALA A 100 -12.49 -4.71 -2.80
CA ALA A 100 -13.62 -3.80 -2.77
C ALA A 100 -13.88 -3.37 -1.32
N PRO A 101 -14.09 -2.06 -1.05
CA PRO A 101 -14.42 -1.61 0.29
C PRO A 101 -15.66 -2.30 0.86
N ALA A 102 -15.54 -2.85 2.05
CA ALA A 102 -16.65 -3.33 2.86
C ALA A 102 -16.84 -2.37 4.04
N ASP A 103 -18.09 -2.04 4.38
CA ASP A 103 -18.41 -1.09 5.46
C ASP A 103 -17.65 0.25 5.34
N GLY A 104 -17.42 0.71 4.09
CA GLY A 104 -16.79 1.99 3.78
C GLY A 104 -15.25 1.97 3.71
N ALA A 105 -14.59 0.83 3.90
CA ALA A 105 -13.13 0.76 3.77
C ALA A 105 -12.59 -0.59 3.27
N SER A 106 -11.39 -0.58 2.70
CA SER A 106 -10.55 -1.76 2.51
C SER A 106 -9.08 -1.41 2.68
N GLU A 107 -8.28 -2.39 3.07
CA GLU A 107 -6.84 -2.27 3.16
C GLU A 107 -6.17 -3.60 2.79
N GLY A 108 -4.97 -3.52 2.22
CA GLY A 108 -4.26 -4.73 1.85
C GLY A 108 -3.07 -4.44 0.95
N CYS A 109 -2.57 -5.48 0.29
CA CYS A 109 -1.53 -5.35 -0.71
C CYS A 109 -1.89 -6.14 -1.97
N ALA A 110 -1.65 -5.53 -3.12
CA ALA A 110 -1.77 -6.15 -4.43
C ALA A 110 -0.37 -6.43 -5.00
N SER A 111 -0.16 -7.65 -5.49
CA SER A 111 1.03 -7.97 -6.28
C SER A 111 0.95 -7.28 -7.64
N VAL A 112 2.04 -6.67 -8.06
CA VAL A 112 2.21 -5.99 -9.35
C VAL A 112 3.52 -6.44 -10.00
N THR A 113 3.80 -6.03 -11.23
CA THR A 113 5.16 -6.20 -11.76
C THR A 113 6.08 -5.07 -11.27
N ALA A 114 7.39 -5.31 -11.26
CA ALA A 114 8.37 -4.27 -10.93
C ALA A 114 8.30 -3.09 -11.91
N GLU A 115 7.98 -3.35 -13.18
CA GLU A 115 7.77 -2.33 -14.22
C GLU A 115 6.55 -1.47 -13.90
N LEU A 116 5.42 -2.08 -13.51
CA LEU A 116 4.23 -1.34 -13.11
C LEU A 116 4.48 -0.50 -11.86
N ALA A 117 5.14 -1.06 -10.85
CA ALA A 117 5.52 -0.32 -9.64
C ALA A 117 6.38 0.91 -9.98
N LYS A 118 7.38 0.76 -10.85
CA LYS A 118 8.19 1.89 -11.33
C LYS A 118 7.35 2.91 -12.10
N ALA A 119 6.44 2.47 -12.97
CA ALA A 119 5.59 3.36 -13.75
C ALA A 119 4.62 4.19 -12.88
N LEU A 120 4.06 3.60 -11.83
CA LEU A 120 3.23 4.28 -10.83
C LEU A 120 4.00 5.42 -10.16
N ILE A 121 5.27 5.19 -9.82
CA ILE A 121 6.13 6.18 -9.16
C ILE A 121 6.55 7.31 -10.11
N GLN A 122 6.92 6.94 -11.34
CA GLN A 122 7.46 7.88 -12.32
C GLN A 122 6.37 8.78 -12.93
N THR A 123 5.18 8.23 -13.14
CA THR A 123 4.07 8.89 -13.84
C THR A 123 2.73 8.64 -13.13
N PRO A 124 2.57 9.03 -11.85
CA PRO A 124 1.35 8.74 -11.09
C PRO A 124 0.09 9.32 -11.74
N ALA A 125 0.19 10.51 -12.34
CA ALA A 125 -0.92 11.14 -13.07
C ALA A 125 -1.35 10.41 -14.36
N GLY A 126 -0.70 9.29 -14.72
CA GLY A 126 -1.14 8.34 -15.76
C GLY A 126 -1.94 7.15 -15.21
N PHE A 127 -2.21 7.12 -13.90
CA PHE A 127 -2.95 6.07 -13.21
C PHE A 127 -4.02 6.61 -12.27
N TYR A 128 -5.11 5.88 -12.10
CA TYR A 128 -6.19 6.27 -11.20
C TYR A 128 -6.70 5.06 -10.40
N VAL A 129 -7.30 5.34 -9.24
CA VAL A 129 -8.08 4.35 -8.48
C VAL A 129 -9.55 4.57 -8.80
N ASN A 130 -10.28 3.50 -9.03
CA ASN A 130 -11.73 3.53 -9.17
C ASN A 130 -12.38 2.42 -8.31
N VAL A 131 -13.59 2.70 -7.84
CA VAL A 131 -14.46 1.77 -7.12
C VAL A 131 -15.76 1.64 -7.88
N HIS A 132 -16.25 0.41 -8.03
CA HIS A 132 -17.47 0.06 -8.73
C HIS A 132 -18.54 -0.41 -7.75
N ASN A 133 -19.81 -0.27 -8.12
CA ASN A 133 -20.95 -0.92 -7.46
C ASN A 133 -21.95 -1.39 -8.53
N ALA A 134 -23.11 -1.89 -8.12
CA ALA A 134 -24.11 -2.43 -9.05
C ALA A 134 -24.71 -1.35 -9.98
N ASP A 135 -24.95 -0.15 -9.46
CA ASP A 135 -25.56 0.96 -10.19
C ASP A 135 -24.56 1.65 -11.14
N PHE A 136 -23.28 1.64 -10.77
CA PHE A 136 -22.17 2.22 -11.53
C PHE A 136 -21.12 1.16 -11.87
N PRO A 137 -21.41 0.23 -12.80
CA PRO A 137 -20.49 -0.85 -13.15
C PRO A 137 -19.24 -0.33 -13.88
N ALA A 138 -19.31 0.83 -14.53
CA ALA A 138 -18.14 1.48 -15.12
C ALA A 138 -17.26 2.22 -14.08
N GLY A 139 -17.83 2.53 -12.92
CA GLY A 139 -17.17 3.23 -11.81
C GLY A 139 -18.14 4.13 -11.04
N ALA A 140 -18.28 3.90 -9.74
CA ALA A 140 -19.02 4.80 -8.84
C ALA A 140 -18.19 6.04 -8.53
N ILE A 141 -16.91 5.88 -8.17
CA ILE A 141 -16.03 6.99 -7.82
C ILE A 141 -14.59 6.74 -8.29
N ARG A 142 -13.95 7.77 -8.86
CA ARG A 142 -12.57 7.71 -9.36
C ARG A 142 -11.71 8.86 -8.89
N GLY A 143 -10.42 8.61 -8.76
CA GLY A 143 -9.42 9.61 -8.41
C GLY A 143 -8.07 9.33 -9.07
N GLN A 144 -7.49 10.34 -9.71
CA GLN A 144 -6.15 10.24 -10.31
C GLN A 144 -5.08 10.19 -9.21
N LEU A 145 -4.09 9.32 -9.37
CA LEU A 145 -2.98 9.23 -8.43
C LEU A 145 -2.04 10.44 -8.55
N GLY A 146 -1.63 10.96 -7.40
CA GLY A 146 -0.65 12.02 -7.21
C GLY A 146 0.32 11.67 -6.09
N LYS A 147 1.38 12.49 -5.93
CA LYS A 147 2.31 12.42 -4.81
C LYS A 147 1.77 13.18 -3.62
#